data_AF-A0A8C0L613-F1
#
_entry.id   AF-A0A8C0L613-F1
#
_cell.length_a   1.000
_cell.length_b   1.000
_cell.length_c   1.000
_cell.angle_alpha   90.00
_cell.angle_beta   90.00
_cell.angle_gamma   90.00
#
_symmetry.space_group_name_H-M   'P 1'
#
loop_
_entity.id
_entity.type
_entity.pdbx_description
1 polymer ?
#
loop_
_entity_poly.entity_id
_entity_poly.type
_entity_poly.pdbx_seq_one_letter_code
_entity_poly.pdbx_strand_id
1 'polypeptide(L)'
;MSYSVKELEKRASGQAFELILSPRSKESVPEFPLSPPKKKDLSLEEIQKKLEAAEERRKSHEAEVLKQLAEKREHEKEVLQKAIEENNNFSKMAEEKLTHKMEANKENREAQMAAKLERLREKDKHIEEVRKNKESKDPADETEAD
;
A
#
# COMPACT_ATOMS: atom_id res chain seq x y z
N MET A 1 -75.63 46.11 -27.11
CA MET A 1 -74.31 45.49 -27.34
C MET A 1 -74.34 44.81 -28.69
N SER A 2 -73.45 45.18 -29.62
CA SER A 2 -73.31 44.55 -30.95
C SER A 2 -72.27 43.44 -30.89
N TYR A 3 -72.64 42.22 -31.25
CA TYR A 3 -71.72 41.07 -31.37
C TYR A 3 -71.46 40.75 -32.85
N SER A 4 -70.32 40.10 -33.13
CA SER A 4 -69.94 39.64 -34.48
C SER A 4 -69.64 38.15 -34.44
N VAL A 5 -70.16 37.40 -35.41
CA VAL A 5 -69.85 35.97 -35.61
C VAL A 5 -69.02 35.80 -36.87
N LYS A 6 -67.89 35.11 -36.78
CA LYS A 6 -67.08 34.70 -37.92
C LYS A 6 -67.12 33.19 -38.05
N GLU A 7 -67.76 32.68 -39.09
CA GLU A 7 -67.75 31.23 -39.35
C GLU A 7 -66.34 30.81 -39.77
N LEU A 8 -65.82 29.72 -39.18
CA LEU A 8 -64.50 29.18 -39.50
C LEU A 8 -64.62 27.99 -40.42
N GLU A 9 -65.34 26.95 -39.99
CA GLU A 9 -65.41 25.70 -40.73
C GLU A 9 -66.73 24.98 -40.48
N LYS A 10 -67.29 24.36 -41.52
CA LYS A 10 -68.43 23.45 -41.42
C LYS A 10 -68.02 22.10 -41.96
N ARG A 11 -68.27 21.05 -41.20
CA ARG A 11 -68.07 19.66 -41.61
C ARG A 11 -69.35 18.89 -41.34
N ALA A 12 -69.45 17.68 -41.91
CA ALA A 12 -70.64 16.83 -41.75
C ALA A 12 -71.00 16.56 -40.26
N SER A 13 -70.01 16.57 -39.37
CA SER A 13 -70.18 16.36 -37.93
C SER A 13 -70.41 17.63 -37.10
N GLY A 14 -70.39 18.83 -37.70
CA GLY A 14 -70.64 20.06 -36.95
C GLY A 14 -70.06 21.33 -37.58
N GLN A 15 -70.25 22.45 -36.88
CA GLN A 15 -69.81 23.77 -37.32
C GLN A 15 -68.97 24.46 -36.23
N ALA A 16 -67.90 25.14 -36.65
CA ALA A 16 -67.04 25.98 -35.83
C ALA A 16 -67.17 27.45 -36.25
N PHE A 17 -67.27 28.34 -35.28
CA PHE A 17 -67.31 29.79 -35.47
C PHE A 17 -66.67 30.52 -34.29
N GLU A 18 -66.17 31.73 -34.53
CA GLU A 18 -65.65 32.64 -33.53
C GLU A 18 -66.71 33.69 -33.22
N LEU A 19 -67.10 33.81 -31.95
CA LEU A 19 -68.05 34.82 -31.47
C LEU A 19 -67.27 35.93 -30.76
N ILE A 20 -67.30 37.13 -31.34
CA ILE A 20 -66.65 38.33 -30.81
C ILE A 20 -67.74 39.20 -30.17
N LEU A 21 -67.80 39.20 -28.84
CA LEU A 21 -68.78 39.98 -28.07
C LEU A 21 -68.38 41.46 -27.95
N SER A 22 -67.10 41.79 -28.14
CA SER A 22 -66.57 43.15 -28.17
C SER A 22 -65.28 43.18 -29.01
N PRO A 23 -65.07 44.18 -29.88
CA PRO A 23 -63.84 44.29 -30.65
C PRO A 23 -62.65 44.47 -29.69
N ARG A 24 -61.54 43.78 -29.97
CA ARG A 24 -60.33 43.85 -29.17
C ARG A 24 -59.85 45.32 -29.15
N SER A 25 -59.67 45.90 -27.96
CA SER A 25 -59.06 47.23 -27.82
C SER A 25 -57.66 47.19 -28.46
N LYS A 26 -57.30 48.25 -29.20
CA LYS A 26 -55.99 48.35 -29.89
C LYS A 26 -54.80 48.40 -28.92
N GLU A 27 -55.04 48.45 -27.62
CA GLU A 27 -54.00 48.53 -26.60
C GLU A 27 -53.60 47.12 -26.14
N SER A 28 -52.42 46.73 -26.61
CA SER A 28 -51.62 45.57 -26.22
C SER A 28 -52.32 44.22 -26.33
N VAL A 29 -51.98 43.48 -27.38
CA VAL A 29 -51.80 42.03 -27.21
C VAL A 29 -50.76 41.91 -26.10
N PRO A 30 -51.06 41.33 -24.92
CA PRO A 30 -50.02 41.07 -23.95
C PRO A 30 -49.01 40.14 -24.64
N GLU A 31 -47.80 40.62 -24.87
CA GLU A 31 -46.67 39.80 -25.32
C GLU A 31 -46.21 38.97 -24.12
N PHE A 32 -47.12 38.15 -23.60
CA PHE A 32 -46.80 37.16 -22.61
C PHE A 32 -46.30 35.95 -23.40
N PRO A 33 -45.06 35.49 -23.21
CA PRO A 33 -44.64 34.24 -23.81
C PRO A 33 -45.42 33.12 -23.11
N LEU A 34 -46.59 32.78 -23.67
CA LEU A 34 -47.48 31.71 -23.19
C LEU A 34 -46.91 30.30 -23.44
N SER A 35 -45.63 30.20 -23.79
CA SER A 35 -44.93 28.93 -23.94
C SER A 35 -43.49 29.11 -23.46
N PRO A 36 -42.93 28.11 -22.76
CA PRO A 36 -41.49 28.05 -22.55
C PRO A 36 -40.77 28.27 -23.88
N PRO A 37 -39.64 29.01 -23.91
CA PRO A 37 -38.90 29.22 -25.13
C PRO A 37 -38.67 27.87 -25.79
N LYS A 38 -39.02 27.75 -27.08
CA LYS A 38 -38.82 26.51 -27.84
C LYS A 38 -37.35 26.12 -27.66
N LYS A 39 -37.10 25.04 -26.93
CA LYS A 39 -35.75 24.50 -26.82
C LYS A 39 -35.34 24.15 -28.25
N LYS A 40 -34.13 24.53 -28.65
CA LYS A 40 -33.55 24.05 -29.91
C LYS A 40 -33.63 22.52 -29.87
N ASP A 41 -34.16 21.93 -30.94
CA ASP A 41 -34.20 20.47 -31.06
C ASP A 41 -32.77 19.95 -30.97
N LEU A 42 -32.48 19.16 -29.93
CA LEU A 42 -31.16 18.56 -29.76
C LEU A 42 -30.91 17.63 -30.93
N SER A 43 -29.75 17.76 -31.59
CA SER A 43 -29.40 16.86 -32.68
C SER A 43 -29.14 15.44 -32.15
N LEU A 44 -29.30 14.43 -33.00
CA LEU A 44 -28.98 13.05 -32.64
C LEU A 44 -27.56 12.92 -32.07
N GLU A 45 -26.61 13.66 -32.65
CA GLU A 45 -25.20 13.68 -32.24
C GLU A 45 -25.01 14.30 -30.85
N GLU A 46 -25.73 15.37 -30.52
CA GLU A 46 -25.70 15.97 -29.17
C GLU A 46 -26.27 15.04 -28.10
N ILE A 47 -27.29 14.25 -28.45
CA ILE A 47 -27.88 13.24 -27.56
C ILE A 47 -26.87 12.11 -27.34
N GLN A 48 -26.28 11.57 -28.41
CA GLN A 48 -25.25 10.52 -28.33
C GLN A 48 -24.07 10.96 -27.48
N LYS A 49 -23.55 12.17 -27.73
CA LYS A 49 -22.43 12.73 -26.95
C LYS A 49 -22.74 12.84 -25.46
N LYS A 50 -23.97 13.18 -25.07
CA LYS A 50 -24.38 13.22 -23.66
C LYS A 50 -24.47 11.83 -23.03
N LEU A 51 -24.94 10.84 -23.78
CA LEU A 51 -25.00 9.44 -23.34
C LEU A 51 -23.60 8.86 -23.16
N GLU A 52 -22.71 9.06 -24.13
CA GLU A 52 -21.30 8.66 -24.05
C GLU A 52 -20.60 9.32 -22.87
N ALA A 53 -20.78 10.63 -22.66
CA ALA A 53 -20.20 11.31 -21.51
C ALA A 53 -20.71 10.76 -20.16
N ALA A 54 -21.96 10.29 -20.09
CA ALA A 54 -22.48 9.64 -18.89
C ALA A 54 -21.90 8.23 -18.71
N GLU A 55 -21.69 7.50 -19.79
CA GLU A 55 -21.03 6.20 -19.78
C GLU A 55 -19.56 6.29 -19.37
N GLU A 56 -18.81 7.26 -19.89
CA GLU A 56 -17.43 7.48 -19.50
C GLU A 56 -17.30 7.85 -18.02
N ARG A 57 -18.22 8.67 -17.48
CA ARG A 57 -18.27 8.93 -16.04
C ARG A 57 -18.52 7.66 -15.22
N ARG A 58 -19.40 6.78 -15.69
CA ARG A 58 -19.68 5.49 -15.03
C ARG A 58 -18.44 4.60 -15.04
N LYS A 59 -17.79 4.43 -16.21
CA LYS A 59 -16.57 3.63 -16.36
C LYS A 59 -15.41 4.18 -15.54
N SER A 60 -15.22 5.50 -15.54
CA SER A 60 -14.17 6.14 -14.74
C SER A 60 -14.38 5.92 -13.25
N HIS A 61 -15.62 6.01 -12.76
CA HIS A 61 -15.92 5.73 -11.36
C HIS A 61 -15.68 4.26 -11.00
N GLU A 62 -16.11 3.34 -11.86
CA GLU A 62 -15.88 1.90 -11.68
C GLU A 62 -14.37 1.58 -11.65
N ALA A 63 -13.60 2.15 -12.57
CA ALA A 63 -12.16 1.98 -12.63
C ALA A 63 -11.46 2.48 -11.35
N GLU A 64 -11.88 3.62 -10.81
CA GLU A 64 -11.34 4.14 -9.55
C GLU A 64 -11.67 3.22 -8.35
N VAL A 65 -12.89 2.69 -8.28
CA VAL A 65 -13.26 1.73 -7.24
C VAL A 65 -12.43 0.44 -7.36
N LEU A 66 -12.26 -0.08 -8.58
CA LEU A 66 -11.43 -1.26 -8.83
C LEU A 66 -9.97 -1.03 -8.45
N LYS A 67 -9.43 0.16 -8.74
CA LYS A 67 -8.07 0.55 -8.35
C LYS A 67 -7.91 0.54 -6.83
N GLN A 68 -8.81 1.17 -6.09
CA GLN A 68 -8.76 1.17 -4.61
C GLN A 68 -8.91 -0.24 -4.03
N LEU A 69 -9.71 -1.11 -4.65
CA LEU A 69 -9.82 -2.51 -4.24
C LEU A 69 -8.53 -3.27 -4.51
N ALA A 70 -7.86 -3.04 -5.64
CA ALA A 70 -6.58 -3.65 -5.96
C ALA A 70 -5.49 -3.21 -4.98
N GLU A 71 -5.40 -1.92 -4.67
CA GLU A 71 -4.48 -1.37 -3.66
C GLU A 71 -4.68 -2.01 -2.28
N LYS A 72 -5.93 -2.18 -1.83
CA LYS A 72 -6.23 -2.88 -0.57
C LYS A 72 -5.77 -4.33 -0.58
N ARG A 73 -5.96 -5.04 -1.71
CA ARG A 73 -5.54 -6.44 -1.86
C ARG A 73 -4.03 -6.60 -1.91
N GLU A 74 -3.33 -5.64 -2.49
CA GLU A 74 -1.87 -5.58 -2.45
C GLU A 74 -1.39 -5.37 -1.02
N HIS A 75 -1.96 -4.40 -0.31
CA HIS A 75 -1.60 -4.13 1.08
C HIS A 75 -1.85 -5.34 2.00
N GLU A 76 -2.96 -6.06 1.84
CA GLU A 76 -3.23 -7.31 2.57
C GLU A 76 -2.11 -8.35 2.36
N LYS A 77 -1.59 -8.48 1.13
CA LYS A 77 -0.47 -9.39 0.83
C LYS A 77 0.83 -8.91 1.45
N GLU A 78 1.14 -7.62 1.36
CA GLU A 78 2.34 -7.03 1.97
C GLU A 78 2.37 -7.26 3.48
N VAL A 79 1.25 -7.06 4.17
CA VAL A 79 1.14 -7.27 5.62
C VAL A 79 1.41 -8.74 5.98
N LEU A 80 0.82 -9.68 5.24
CA LEU A 80 1.03 -11.11 5.46
C LEU A 80 2.49 -11.50 5.20
N GLN A 81 3.06 -11.01 4.11
CA GLN A 81 4.46 -11.27 3.76
C GLN A 81 5.40 -10.72 4.83
N LYS A 82 5.18 -9.47 5.29
CA LYS A 82 5.97 -8.84 6.34
C LYS A 82 5.92 -9.63 7.65
N ALA A 83 4.74 -10.12 8.04
CA ALA A 83 4.62 -10.94 9.25
C ALA A 83 5.44 -12.25 9.15
N ILE A 84 5.46 -12.88 7.98
CA ILE A 84 6.28 -14.08 7.73
C ILE A 84 7.77 -13.73 7.76
N GLU A 85 8.17 -12.64 7.11
CA GLU A 85 9.57 -12.18 7.07
C GLU A 85 10.10 -11.84 8.46
N GLU A 86 9.33 -11.12 9.28
CA GLU A 86 9.72 -10.79 10.65
C GLU A 86 9.89 -12.03 11.53
N ASN A 87 8.99 -13.01 11.40
CA ASN A 87 9.10 -14.28 12.12
C ASN A 87 10.34 -15.09 11.70
N ASN A 88 10.62 -15.14 10.40
CA ASN A 88 11.82 -15.81 9.88
C ASN A 88 13.10 -15.10 10.33
N ASN A 89 13.10 -13.77 10.33
CA ASN A 89 14.24 -12.98 10.78
C ASN A 89 14.51 -13.18 12.28
N PHE A 90 13.45 -13.23 13.10
CA PHE A 90 13.60 -13.53 14.52
C PHE A 90 14.27 -14.89 14.76
N SER A 91 13.82 -15.91 14.04
CA SER A 91 14.37 -17.27 14.14
C SER A 91 15.83 -17.31 13.72
N LYS A 92 16.16 -16.66 12.59
CA LYS A 92 17.54 -16.55 12.09
C LYS A 92 18.46 -15.84 13.08
N MET A 93 18.06 -14.67 13.61
CA MET A 93 18.88 -13.94 14.57
C MET A 93 19.09 -14.73 15.87
N ALA A 94 18.06 -15.45 16.34
CA ALA A 94 18.17 -16.29 17.52
C ALA A 94 19.17 -17.44 17.30
N GLU A 95 19.12 -18.08 16.13
CA GLU A 95 20.04 -19.14 15.73
C GLU A 95 21.49 -18.63 15.63
N GLU A 96 21.73 -17.55 14.89
CA GLU A 96 23.06 -16.94 14.75
C GLU A 96 23.66 -16.58 16.11
N LYS A 97 22.85 -15.99 17.01
CA LYS A 97 23.29 -15.63 18.35
C LYS A 97 23.62 -16.85 19.21
N LEU A 98 22.87 -17.94 19.07
CA LEU A 98 23.15 -19.18 19.78
C LEU A 98 24.44 -19.80 19.27
N THR A 99 24.60 -19.93 17.95
CA THR A 99 25.80 -20.47 17.31
C THR A 99 27.04 -19.71 17.75
N HIS A 100 27.01 -18.37 17.66
CA HIS A 100 28.12 -17.54 18.10
C HIS A 100 28.48 -17.74 19.58
N LYS A 101 27.48 -17.85 20.48
CA LYS A 101 27.72 -18.14 21.89
C LYS A 101 28.34 -19.51 22.13
N MET A 102 27.91 -20.52 21.37
CA MET A 102 28.44 -21.88 21.49
C MET A 102 29.88 -21.95 21.00
N GLU A 103 30.21 -21.28 19.91
CA GLU A 103 31.58 -21.16 19.38
C GLU A 103 32.49 -20.44 20.39
N ALA A 104 32.08 -19.28 20.87
CA ALA A 104 32.84 -18.55 21.88
C ALA A 104 33.03 -19.36 23.17
N ASN A 105 32.02 -20.13 23.60
CA ASN A 105 32.16 -21.00 24.76
C ASN A 105 33.18 -22.12 24.52
N LYS A 106 33.14 -22.74 23.33
CA LYS A 106 34.07 -23.79 22.92
C LYS A 106 35.50 -23.27 22.89
N GLU A 107 35.75 -22.15 22.22
CA GLU A 107 37.07 -21.52 22.14
C GLU A 107 37.60 -21.14 23.52
N ASN A 108 36.76 -20.56 24.39
CA ASN A 108 37.14 -20.24 25.75
C ASN A 108 37.54 -21.48 26.57
N ARG A 109 36.79 -22.58 26.42
CA ARG A 109 37.10 -23.85 27.10
C ARG A 109 38.41 -24.45 26.59
N GLU A 110 38.63 -24.41 25.29
CA GLU A 110 39.86 -24.89 24.66
C GLU A 110 41.07 -24.06 25.10
N ALA A 111 40.95 -22.73 25.12
CA ALA A 111 41.99 -21.83 25.60
C ALA A 111 42.35 -22.08 27.08
N GLN A 112 41.35 -22.26 27.95
CA GLN A 112 41.58 -22.59 29.37
C GLN A 112 42.32 -23.93 29.53
N MET A 113 41.93 -24.94 28.76
CA MET A 113 42.57 -26.25 28.78
C MET A 113 44.01 -26.16 28.23
N ALA A 114 44.22 -25.45 27.13
CA ALA A 114 45.54 -25.23 26.55
C ALA A 114 46.48 -24.52 27.53
N ALA A 115 46.04 -23.44 28.18
CA ALA A 115 46.81 -22.71 29.18
C ALA A 115 47.12 -23.56 30.43
N LYS A 116 46.27 -24.53 30.78
CA LYS A 116 46.56 -25.48 31.86
C LYS A 116 47.62 -26.50 31.42
N LEU A 117 47.51 -27.04 30.21
CA LEU A 117 48.46 -28.01 29.66
C LEU A 117 49.84 -27.37 29.44
N GLU A 118 49.89 -26.12 29.00
CA GLU A 118 51.13 -25.37 28.82
C GLU A 118 51.89 -25.17 30.14
N ARG A 119 51.20 -24.72 31.20
CA ARG A 119 51.79 -24.61 32.55
C ARG A 119 52.32 -25.95 33.07
N LEU A 120 51.67 -27.06 32.76
CA LEU A 120 52.19 -28.39 33.14
C LEU A 120 53.46 -28.74 32.35
N ARG A 121 53.47 -28.51 31.04
CA ARG A 121 54.67 -28.72 30.20
C ARG A 121 55.85 -27.86 30.63
N GLU A 122 55.61 -26.61 31.04
CA GLU A 122 56.65 -25.74 31.60
C GLU A 122 57.24 -26.30 32.89
N LYS A 123 56.39 -26.82 33.79
CA LYS A 123 56.86 -27.49 35.02
C LYS A 123 57.70 -28.74 34.70
N ASP A 124 57.28 -29.54 33.74
CA ASP A 124 58.03 -30.74 33.33
C ASP A 124 59.41 -30.35 32.76
N LYS A 125 59.47 -29.34 31.88
CA LYS A 125 60.74 -28.80 31.35
C LYS A 125 61.65 -28.32 32.48
N HIS A 126 61.09 -27.57 33.44
CA HIS A 126 61.87 -27.07 34.57
C HIS A 126 62.44 -28.21 35.43
N ILE A 127 61.67 -29.28 35.67
CA ILE A 127 62.15 -30.46 36.40
C ILE A 127 63.33 -31.13 35.68
N GLU A 128 63.24 -31.28 34.35
CA GLU A 128 64.33 -31.83 33.54
C GLU A 128 65.58 -30.94 33.57
N GLU A 129 65.42 -29.62 33.48
CA GLU A 129 66.52 -28.66 33.61
C GLU A 129 67.20 -28.74 34.99
N VAL A 130 66.42 -28.82 36.07
CA VAL A 130 66.94 -28.99 37.43
C VAL A 130 67.71 -30.31 37.56
N ARG A 131 67.21 -31.41 37.01
CA ARG A 131 67.91 -32.71 37.01
C ARG A 131 69.23 -32.63 36.26
N LYS A 132 69.22 -32.07 35.04
CA LYS A 132 70.43 -31.87 34.24
C LYS A 132 71.45 -30.99 34.94
N ASN A 133 71.02 -29.88 35.54
CA ASN A 133 71.91 -29.00 36.31
C ASN A 133 72.55 -29.71 37.50
N LYS A 134 71.80 -30.60 38.19
CA LYS A 134 72.35 -31.43 39.27
C LYS A 134 73.41 -32.41 38.75
N GLU A 135 73.17 -33.06 37.62
CA GLU A 135 74.12 -33.99 36.98
C GLU A 135 75.38 -33.28 36.44
N SER A 136 75.26 -31.99 36.12
CA SER A 136 76.37 -31.16 35.60
C SER A 136 77.25 -30.57 36.69
N LYS A 137 76.83 -30.65 37.96
CA LYS A 137 77.65 -30.23 39.11
C LYS A 137 78.38 -31.45 39.66
N ASP A 138 79.67 -31.57 39.33
CA ASP A 138 80.56 -32.56 39.94
C ASP A 138 80.69 -32.31 41.46
N PRO A 139 80.83 -33.36 42.30
CA PRO A 139 80.95 -33.26 43.76
C PRO A 139 82.27 -32.63 44.26
N ALA A 140 83.03 -31.96 43.40
CA ALA A 140 84.35 -31.41 43.71
C ALA A 140 84.32 -30.00 44.30
N ASP A 141 83.14 -29.37 44.44
CA ASP A 141 82.98 -27.98 44.92
C ASP A 141 82.35 -27.88 46.33
N GLU A 142 82.24 -29.01 47.06
CA GLU A 142 81.82 -29.06 48.47
C GLU A 142 82.96 -29.44 49.43
N THR A 143 84.22 -29.32 49.00
CA THR A 143 85.39 -29.47 49.89
C THR A 143 86.28 -28.24 49.85
N GLU A 144 85.75 -27.06 50.20
CA GLU A 144 86.54 -25.89 50.66
C GLU A 144 85.61 -24.76 51.16
N ALA A 145 84.99 -24.94 52.32
CA ALA A 145 84.52 -23.84 53.18
C ALA A 145 84.16 -24.37 54.58
N ASP A 146 85.16 -24.31 55.47
CA ASP A 146 85.18 -24.44 56.95
C ASP A 146 84.70 -25.74 57.62
#